data_AF-A0A6A5KW34-F1
#
_entry.id   AF-A0A6A5KW34-F1
#
_cell.length_a   1.000
_cell.length_b   1.000
_cell.length_c   1.000
_cell.angle_alpha   90.00
_cell.angle_beta   90.00
_cell.angle_gamma   90.00
#
_symmetry.space_group_name_H-M   'P 1'
#
loop_
_entity.id
_entity.type
_entity.pdbx_description
1 polymer ?
#
loop_
_entity_poly.entity_id
_entity_poly.type
_entity_poly.pdbx_seq_one_letter_code
_entity_poly.pdbx_strand_id
1 'polypeptide(L)'
;MLPLLAPLLLASLHLSNALPNPQATTEDTLIILDKGVGHRSTPVPRWRTSLRRLSPRGTNATILTQFEAATNATQRSEPINAYALTYSASTSTLFSATGQGIIRTATDGSDATLILQEDSSEAGLDKITSVHVAEKEQKIYYGTQYQGLIKKADLDGSNVEIVLNVSQGLNLGFASPSYKPAKFYAGGIVVDEETGWLYWSAARGDKDGSIRRAALKGTDGGEEQHQVLASGINMPGQVRIVGGSLYWVERGRWSNSPTAIKYLDRALLALPATGTSAALATGTLVHASQSALFFEKDYTGERQTLGIQSFVVDRREREMRVWFVVESSGRTMFGKLVRVGWRGGGRGPVFEVLNEDTREVGVPVGLEFLR
;
A
#
# COMPACT_ATOMS: atom_id res chain seq x y z
N MET A 1 -85.48 -7.96 -15.15
CA MET A 1 -84.85 -9.10 -15.84
C MET A 1 -83.35 -8.85 -15.89
N LEU A 2 -82.57 -9.86 -15.47
CA LEU A 2 -81.11 -9.97 -15.28
C LEU A 2 -80.17 -8.79 -15.64
N PRO A 3 -79.20 -8.43 -14.77
CA PRO A 3 -77.99 -7.74 -15.19
C PRO A 3 -76.84 -8.72 -15.51
N LEU A 4 -76.01 -8.33 -16.48
CA LEU A 4 -74.83 -9.01 -17.00
C LEU A 4 -73.75 -9.26 -15.93
N LEU A 5 -73.19 -10.46 -15.92
CA LEU A 5 -71.92 -10.81 -15.25
C LEU A 5 -70.76 -10.68 -16.25
N ALA A 6 -69.74 -9.90 -15.91
CA ALA A 6 -68.44 -9.88 -16.56
C ALA A 6 -67.45 -10.77 -15.78
N PRO A 7 -66.59 -11.57 -16.43
CA PRO A 7 -65.58 -12.36 -15.73
C PRO A 7 -64.31 -11.53 -15.49
N LEU A 8 -63.84 -11.51 -14.24
CA LEU A 8 -62.54 -10.99 -13.84
C LEU A 8 -61.44 -12.00 -14.23
N LEU A 9 -60.54 -11.64 -15.14
CA LEU A 9 -59.32 -12.40 -15.39
C LEU A 9 -58.29 -12.07 -14.28
N LEU A 10 -57.97 -13.05 -13.43
CA LEU A 10 -56.80 -12.98 -12.55
C LEU A 10 -55.56 -13.38 -13.35
N ALA A 11 -54.65 -12.42 -13.59
CA ALA A 11 -53.32 -12.68 -14.10
C ALA A 11 -52.40 -13.09 -12.93
N SER A 12 -51.99 -14.35 -12.90
CA SER A 12 -50.99 -14.88 -11.99
C SER A 12 -49.58 -14.48 -12.45
N LEU A 13 -48.97 -13.52 -11.74
CA LEU A 13 -47.56 -13.17 -11.89
C LEU A 13 -46.69 -14.27 -11.28
N HIS A 14 -46.00 -15.05 -12.11
CA HIS A 14 -44.93 -15.93 -11.66
C HIS A 14 -43.67 -15.10 -11.35
N LEU A 15 -43.46 -14.83 -10.05
CA LEU A 15 -42.16 -14.44 -9.53
C LEU A 15 -41.22 -15.63 -9.64
N SER A 16 -40.43 -15.67 -10.71
CA SER A 16 -39.27 -16.56 -10.80
C SER A 16 -38.24 -16.09 -9.77
N ASN A 17 -38.22 -16.74 -8.60
CA ASN A 17 -37.09 -16.67 -7.69
C ASN A 17 -35.89 -17.31 -8.40
N ALA A 18 -35.11 -16.50 -9.12
CA ALA A 18 -33.79 -16.89 -9.57
C ALA A 18 -32.99 -17.24 -8.30
N LEU A 19 -32.67 -18.53 -8.15
CA LEU A 19 -31.76 -18.97 -7.10
C LEU A 19 -30.47 -18.14 -7.23
N PRO A 20 -29.94 -17.57 -6.13
CA PRO A 20 -28.67 -16.86 -6.19
C PRO A 20 -27.64 -17.78 -6.82
N ASN A 21 -27.08 -17.33 -7.94
CA ASN A 21 -25.99 -18.00 -8.62
C ASN A 21 -24.92 -18.29 -7.55
N PRO A 22 -24.47 -19.55 -7.35
CA PRO A 22 -23.43 -19.83 -6.38
C PRO A 22 -22.25 -18.93 -6.71
N GLN A 23 -22.01 -17.92 -5.87
CA GLN A 23 -20.89 -17.01 -6.05
C GLN A 23 -19.66 -17.90 -6.12
N ALA A 24 -18.99 -17.89 -7.27
CA ALA A 24 -17.73 -18.57 -7.44
C ALA A 24 -16.87 -18.14 -6.25
N THR A 25 -16.48 -19.10 -5.41
CA THR A 25 -15.61 -18.82 -4.28
C THR A 25 -14.36 -18.19 -4.87
N THR A 26 -14.18 -16.89 -4.63
CA THR A 26 -12.98 -16.18 -5.02
C THR A 26 -11.82 -16.92 -4.37
N GLU A 27 -10.93 -17.47 -5.19
CA GLU A 27 -9.74 -18.11 -4.67
C GLU A 27 -8.89 -17.02 -4.00
N ASP A 28 -8.49 -17.25 -2.74
CA ASP A 28 -7.52 -16.44 -2.02
C ASP A 28 -6.36 -16.10 -2.97
N THR A 29 -6.06 -14.82 -3.19
CA THR A 29 -5.04 -14.41 -4.16
C THR A 29 -4.19 -13.25 -3.64
N LEU A 30 -2.92 -13.22 -4.07
CA LEU A 30 -2.02 -12.10 -3.84
C LEU A 30 -1.99 -11.22 -5.09
N ILE A 31 -2.09 -9.92 -4.90
CA ILE A 31 -1.91 -8.91 -5.93
C ILE A 31 -0.65 -8.14 -5.64
N ILE A 32 0.23 -8.06 -6.63
CA ILE A 32 1.50 -7.33 -6.56
C ILE A 32 1.47 -6.18 -7.55
N LEU A 33 1.83 -5.00 -7.08
CA LEU A 33 2.19 -3.88 -7.94
C LEU A 33 3.72 -3.84 -8.05
N ASP A 34 4.23 -3.95 -9.27
CA ASP A 34 5.65 -3.85 -9.56
C ASP A 34 5.97 -2.58 -10.35
N LYS A 35 7.10 -1.94 -10.01
CA LYS A 35 7.47 -0.63 -10.56
C LYS A 35 8.15 -0.66 -11.93
N GLY A 36 8.36 -1.86 -12.49
CA GLY A 36 9.11 -2.06 -13.72
C GLY A 36 10.62 -1.82 -13.62
N VAL A 37 11.33 -2.09 -14.72
CA VAL A 37 12.79 -1.91 -14.86
C VAL A 37 13.11 -1.23 -16.19
N GLY A 38 13.76 -0.06 -16.11
CA GLY A 38 14.05 0.82 -17.24
C GLY A 38 15.37 0.54 -17.97
N HIS A 39 15.76 1.44 -18.87
CA HIS A 39 16.86 1.23 -19.81
C HIS A 39 18.27 1.15 -19.20
N ARG A 40 18.47 1.74 -18.02
CA ARG A 40 19.79 1.85 -17.36
C ARG A 40 20.24 0.58 -16.63
N SER A 41 19.42 -0.45 -16.61
CA SER A 41 19.65 -1.64 -15.79
C SER A 41 20.35 -2.77 -16.55
N THR A 42 20.97 -2.56 -17.72
CA THR A 42 21.68 -3.64 -18.44
C THR A 42 22.68 -4.36 -17.55
N PRO A 43 22.73 -5.71 -17.56
CA PRO A 43 21.99 -6.69 -18.38
C PRO A 43 20.60 -7.13 -17.86
N VAL A 44 20.02 -6.49 -16.83
CA VAL A 44 18.70 -6.85 -16.27
C VAL A 44 17.60 -6.75 -17.34
N PRO A 45 16.73 -7.77 -17.47
CA PRO A 45 15.57 -7.72 -18.35
C PRO A 45 14.71 -6.48 -18.07
N ARG A 46 14.25 -5.82 -19.14
CA ARG A 46 13.34 -4.68 -19.04
C ARG A 46 11.91 -5.17 -18.96
N TRP A 47 11.11 -4.59 -18.08
CA TRP A 47 9.67 -4.79 -18.07
C TRP A 47 8.95 -3.54 -17.55
N ARG A 48 7.68 -3.44 -17.92
CA ARG A 48 6.81 -2.30 -17.59
C ARG A 48 6.32 -2.38 -16.15
N THR A 49 5.90 -1.25 -15.60
CA THR A 49 5.10 -1.22 -14.37
C THR A 49 3.84 -2.06 -14.60
N SER A 50 3.53 -2.99 -13.70
CA SER A 50 2.39 -3.88 -13.89
C SER A 50 1.73 -4.33 -12.59
N LEU A 51 0.45 -4.72 -12.70
CA LEU A 51 -0.24 -5.49 -11.68
C LEU A 51 -0.12 -6.97 -12.01
N ARG A 52 0.17 -7.76 -10.99
CA ARG A 52 0.39 -9.20 -11.10
C ARG A 52 -0.45 -9.92 -10.06
N ARG A 53 -0.91 -11.09 -10.41
CA ARG A 53 -1.67 -11.98 -9.54
C ARG A 53 -0.90 -13.27 -9.33
N LEU A 54 -0.84 -13.75 -8.10
CA LEU A 54 -0.24 -15.02 -7.72
C LEU A 54 -1.14 -15.73 -6.71
N SER A 55 -1.07 -17.06 -6.67
CA SER A 55 -1.67 -17.81 -5.57
C SER A 55 -0.99 -17.47 -4.23
N PRO A 56 -1.59 -17.77 -3.08
CA PRO A 56 -0.97 -17.54 -1.75
C PRO A 56 0.27 -18.40 -1.50
N ARG A 57 0.56 -19.34 -2.42
CA ARG A 57 1.77 -20.16 -2.48
C ARG A 57 2.79 -19.63 -3.49
N GLY A 58 2.55 -18.48 -4.11
CA GLY A 58 3.41 -17.85 -5.12
C GLY A 58 3.39 -18.51 -6.49
N THR A 59 2.47 -19.44 -6.73
CA THR A 59 2.33 -20.10 -8.03
C THR A 59 1.37 -19.34 -8.94
N ASN A 60 1.31 -19.73 -10.22
CA ASN A 60 0.37 -19.19 -11.22
C ASN A 60 0.48 -17.67 -11.40
N ALA A 61 1.71 -17.16 -11.48
CA ALA A 61 1.94 -15.74 -11.69
C ALA A 61 1.36 -15.29 -13.05
N THR A 62 0.40 -14.37 -13.02
CA THR A 62 -0.21 -13.78 -14.21
C THR A 62 -0.12 -12.26 -14.15
N ILE A 63 0.29 -11.62 -15.25
CA ILE A 63 0.21 -10.17 -15.41
C ILE A 63 -1.26 -9.83 -15.69
N LEU A 64 -1.88 -9.04 -14.81
CA LEU A 64 -3.27 -8.59 -14.93
C LEU A 64 -3.36 -7.39 -15.87
N THR A 65 -2.49 -6.40 -15.67
CA THR A 65 -2.40 -5.21 -16.52
C THR A 65 -0.99 -4.65 -16.52
N GLN A 66 -0.59 -4.03 -17.63
CA GLN A 66 0.67 -3.29 -17.77
C GLN A 66 0.35 -1.83 -18.04
N PHE A 67 0.96 -0.93 -17.27
CA PHE A 67 0.75 0.49 -17.44
C PHE A 67 1.72 1.06 -18.46
N GLU A 68 1.21 1.87 -19.39
CA GLU A 68 1.99 2.52 -20.43
C GLU A 68 2.25 4.00 -20.11
N ALA A 69 3.44 4.49 -20.50
CA ALA A 69 3.69 5.91 -20.49
C ALA A 69 2.83 6.59 -21.57
N ALA A 70 2.25 7.76 -21.25
CA ALA A 70 1.35 8.48 -22.16
C ALA A 70 2.04 9.09 -23.41
N THR A 71 3.35 8.85 -23.64
CA THR A 71 4.12 9.54 -24.69
C THR A 71 4.70 8.61 -25.77
N ASN A 72 4.46 9.05 -27.02
CA ASN A 72 4.98 8.66 -28.34
C ASN A 72 5.67 7.30 -28.53
N ALA A 73 5.06 6.51 -29.43
CA ALA A 73 5.40 5.16 -29.91
C ALA A 73 6.83 4.92 -30.44
N THR A 74 7.75 5.87 -30.33
CA THR A 74 9.13 5.76 -30.85
C THR A 74 10.19 5.48 -29.78
N GLN A 75 9.90 5.73 -28.50
CA GLN A 75 10.75 5.27 -27.40
C GLN A 75 10.23 3.94 -26.87
N ARG A 76 11.11 2.95 -26.70
CA ARG A 76 10.76 1.68 -26.03
C ARG A 76 10.14 2.04 -24.67
N SER A 77 8.83 1.81 -24.52
CA SER A 77 8.01 2.24 -23.38
C SER A 77 8.72 2.00 -22.05
N GLU A 78 9.17 3.07 -21.42
CA GLU A 78 9.81 3.02 -20.10
C GLU A 78 8.76 2.73 -19.01
N PRO A 79 9.12 2.07 -17.90
CA PRO A 79 8.19 1.91 -16.80
C PRO A 79 7.83 3.26 -16.19
N ILE A 80 6.55 3.44 -15.86
CA ILE A 80 6.03 4.66 -15.23
C ILE A 80 6.33 4.73 -13.72
N ASN A 81 7.06 3.76 -13.17
CA ASN A 81 7.33 3.59 -11.74
C ASN A 81 6.06 3.33 -10.91
N ALA A 82 6.23 2.91 -9.65
CA ALA A 82 5.14 2.68 -8.70
C ALA A 82 5.62 2.83 -7.27
N TYR A 83 4.69 3.12 -6.36
CA TYR A 83 5.01 3.47 -4.97
C TYR A 83 4.15 2.76 -3.93
N ALA A 84 2.85 2.59 -4.19
CA ALA A 84 1.93 1.95 -3.24
C ALA A 84 0.73 1.33 -3.96
N LEU A 85 0.14 0.32 -3.33
CA LEU A 85 -1.07 -0.37 -3.77
C LEU A 85 -2.04 -0.44 -2.60
N THR A 86 -3.33 -0.28 -2.88
CA THR A 86 -4.40 -0.60 -1.94
C THR A 86 -5.59 -1.22 -2.68
N TYR A 87 -6.45 -1.91 -1.95
CA TYR A 87 -7.63 -2.61 -2.45
C TYR A 87 -8.86 -2.12 -1.69
N SER A 88 -9.95 -1.87 -2.42
CA SER A 88 -11.28 -1.65 -1.87
C SER A 88 -12.11 -2.92 -1.99
N ALA A 89 -12.49 -3.52 -0.86
CA ALA A 89 -13.34 -4.70 -0.82
C ALA A 89 -14.78 -4.37 -1.21
N SER A 90 -15.28 -3.18 -0.86
CA SER A 90 -16.65 -2.77 -1.18
C SER A 90 -16.90 -2.60 -2.67
N THR A 91 -15.87 -2.20 -3.43
CA THR A 91 -15.97 -1.94 -4.88
C THR A 91 -15.19 -2.93 -5.75
N SER A 92 -14.54 -3.93 -5.15
CA SER A 92 -13.65 -4.88 -5.85
C SER A 92 -12.67 -4.18 -6.79
N THR A 93 -12.00 -3.14 -6.27
CA THR A 93 -11.17 -2.23 -7.06
C THR A 93 -9.79 -2.04 -6.44
N LEU A 94 -8.76 -2.00 -7.27
CA LEU A 94 -7.38 -1.72 -6.91
C LEU A 94 -7.03 -0.26 -7.23
N PHE A 95 -6.24 0.36 -6.36
CA PHE A 95 -5.70 1.71 -6.54
C PHE A 95 -4.18 1.67 -6.49
N SER A 96 -3.54 1.94 -7.62
CA SER A 96 -2.10 1.93 -7.79
C SER A 96 -1.55 3.35 -7.80
N ALA A 97 -0.73 3.71 -6.81
CA ALA A 97 0.02 4.95 -6.82
C ALA A 97 1.28 4.77 -7.69
N THR A 98 1.32 5.50 -8.81
CA THR A 98 2.36 5.39 -9.86
C THR A 98 3.07 6.72 -10.07
N GLY A 99 4.07 6.75 -10.96
CA GLY A 99 4.69 8.00 -11.39
C GLY A 99 3.77 8.90 -12.23
N GLN A 100 2.59 8.43 -12.66
CA GLN A 100 1.58 9.23 -13.36
C GLN A 100 0.47 9.74 -12.43
N GLY A 101 0.40 9.25 -11.19
CA GLY A 101 -0.72 9.49 -10.29
C GLY A 101 -1.37 8.19 -9.82
N ILE A 102 -2.63 8.23 -9.42
CA ILE A 102 -3.38 7.06 -8.96
C ILE A 102 -4.17 6.48 -10.14
N ILE A 103 -3.86 5.22 -10.45
CA ILE A 103 -4.57 4.42 -11.44
C ILE A 103 -5.53 3.48 -10.71
N ARG A 104 -6.81 3.58 -11.03
CA ARG A 104 -7.86 2.66 -10.60
C ARG A 104 -7.91 1.46 -11.56
N THR A 105 -8.08 0.25 -11.07
CA THR A 105 -8.15 -0.97 -11.90
C THR A 105 -9.07 -1.99 -11.25
N ALA A 106 -9.84 -2.75 -12.03
CA ALA A 106 -10.59 -3.89 -11.51
C ALA A 106 -9.64 -5.01 -11.03
N THR A 107 -10.11 -5.90 -10.17
CA THR A 107 -9.29 -6.99 -9.60
C THR A 107 -8.81 -8.02 -10.61
N ASP A 108 -9.42 -8.09 -11.80
CA ASP A 108 -8.98 -8.94 -12.91
C ASP A 108 -8.00 -8.22 -13.87
N GLY A 109 -7.72 -6.94 -13.64
CA GLY A 109 -6.85 -6.10 -14.46
C GLY A 109 -7.58 -5.22 -15.49
N SER A 110 -8.90 -5.33 -15.64
CA SER A 110 -9.67 -4.49 -16.57
C SER A 110 -9.80 -3.05 -16.07
N ASP A 111 -10.28 -2.17 -16.95
CA ASP A 111 -10.73 -0.80 -16.63
C ASP A 111 -9.66 0.08 -15.96
N ALA A 112 -8.38 -0.18 -16.25
CA ALA A 112 -7.26 0.62 -15.80
C ALA A 112 -7.42 2.08 -16.24
N THR A 113 -7.70 2.97 -15.30
CA THR A 113 -8.01 4.39 -15.56
C THR A 113 -7.20 5.28 -14.61
N LEU A 114 -6.50 6.28 -15.15
CA LEU A 114 -5.90 7.34 -14.34
C LEU A 114 -7.03 8.21 -13.77
N ILE A 115 -7.21 8.19 -12.45
CA ILE A 115 -8.30 8.91 -11.77
C ILE A 115 -7.82 10.17 -11.06
N LEU A 116 -6.55 10.22 -10.68
CA LEU A 116 -6.00 11.35 -9.95
C LEU A 116 -4.55 11.56 -10.38
N GLN A 117 -4.24 12.80 -10.77
CA GLN A 117 -2.88 13.24 -11.06
C GLN A 117 -2.62 14.50 -10.22
N GLU A 118 -1.45 14.57 -9.59
CA GLU A 118 -1.05 15.79 -8.90
C GLU A 118 -0.53 16.79 -9.92
N ASP A 119 -1.22 17.92 -10.04
CA ASP A 119 -0.80 19.06 -10.85
C ASP A 119 0.37 19.77 -10.17
N SER A 120 1.55 19.13 -10.16
CA SER A 120 2.75 19.87 -9.81
C SER A 120 3.10 20.77 -10.99
N SER A 121 2.95 22.08 -10.83
CA SER A 121 3.52 23.10 -11.74
C SER A 121 5.04 22.96 -11.95
N GLU A 122 5.67 22.11 -11.13
CA GLU A 122 7.09 21.82 -11.05
C GLU A 122 7.37 20.37 -11.50
N ALA A 123 7.52 20.16 -12.81
CA ALA A 123 8.20 19.04 -13.46
C ALA A 123 7.93 17.59 -12.96
N GLY A 124 6.75 17.29 -12.40
CA GLY A 124 6.41 15.94 -11.93
C GLY A 124 7.20 15.50 -10.69
N LEU A 125 7.63 16.45 -9.86
CA LEU A 125 8.44 16.18 -8.68
C LEU A 125 7.63 15.68 -7.48
N ASP A 126 6.33 15.99 -7.43
CA ASP A 126 5.48 15.54 -6.34
C ASP A 126 4.93 14.13 -6.60
N LYS A 127 5.43 13.18 -5.82
CA LYS A 127 5.09 11.75 -5.94
C LYS A 127 4.05 11.38 -4.91
N ILE A 128 3.03 10.65 -5.35
CA ILE A 128 2.10 9.98 -4.45
C ILE A 128 2.80 8.73 -3.89
N THR A 129 3.15 8.77 -2.61
CA THR A 129 4.00 7.75 -1.96
C THR A 129 3.22 6.70 -1.20
N SER A 130 1.98 6.99 -0.86
CA SER A 130 1.10 6.12 -0.11
C SER A 130 -0.34 6.33 -0.55
N VAL A 131 -1.14 5.27 -0.48
CA VAL A 131 -2.57 5.28 -0.78
C VAL A 131 -3.28 4.27 0.13
N HIS A 132 -4.48 4.61 0.58
CA HIS A 132 -5.33 3.77 1.41
C HIS A 132 -6.80 4.08 1.13
N VAL A 133 -7.68 3.08 1.13
CA VAL A 133 -9.13 3.29 0.99
C VAL A 133 -9.78 3.33 2.37
N ALA A 134 -10.54 4.40 2.63
CA ALA A 134 -11.48 4.48 3.74
C ALA A 134 -12.83 3.94 3.27
N GLU A 135 -13.18 2.72 3.69
CA GLU A 135 -14.30 1.96 3.15
C GLU A 135 -15.67 2.52 3.57
N LYS A 136 -15.83 3.10 4.76
CA LYS A 136 -17.11 3.69 5.18
C LYS A 136 -17.33 5.05 4.52
N GLU A 137 -16.28 5.86 4.43
CA GLU A 137 -16.33 7.19 3.81
C GLU A 137 -16.34 7.10 2.27
N GLN A 138 -15.95 5.96 1.69
CA GLN A 138 -15.79 5.75 0.25
C GLN A 138 -14.84 6.78 -0.37
N LYS A 139 -13.67 6.94 0.26
CA LYS A 139 -12.62 7.86 -0.19
C LYS A 139 -11.25 7.20 -0.24
N ILE A 140 -10.40 7.68 -1.14
CA ILE A 140 -8.98 7.38 -1.14
C ILE A 140 -8.24 8.43 -0.32
N TYR A 141 -7.41 7.99 0.61
CA TYR A 141 -6.44 8.80 1.35
C TYR A 141 -5.06 8.57 0.78
N TYR A 142 -4.29 9.62 0.57
CA TYR A 142 -2.98 9.49 -0.06
C TYR A 142 -1.99 10.56 0.40
N GLY A 143 -0.71 10.22 0.35
CA GLY A 143 0.40 11.06 0.83
C GLY A 143 1.29 11.55 -0.30
N THR A 144 1.62 12.84 -0.30
CA THR A 144 2.50 13.45 -1.31
C THR A 144 3.91 13.69 -0.75
N GLN A 145 4.94 13.35 -1.53
CA GLN A 145 6.33 13.39 -1.07
C GLN A 145 6.89 14.81 -0.97
N TYR A 146 6.68 15.60 -2.01
CA TYR A 146 7.32 16.90 -2.16
C TYR A 146 6.63 17.95 -1.29
N GLN A 147 5.29 17.96 -1.29
CA GLN A 147 4.51 18.86 -0.44
C GLN A 147 4.34 18.34 1.00
N GLY A 148 4.59 17.05 1.26
CA GLY A 148 4.39 16.49 2.61
C GLY A 148 2.95 16.66 3.11
N LEU A 149 1.98 16.52 2.21
CA LEU A 149 0.55 16.60 2.54
C LEU A 149 -0.04 15.20 2.59
N ILE A 150 -1.03 15.02 3.47
CA ILE A 150 -2.00 13.94 3.38
C ILE A 150 -3.28 14.55 2.85
N LYS A 151 -3.78 13.98 1.76
CA LYS A 151 -5.00 14.40 1.07
C LYS A 151 -5.99 13.25 1.05
N LYS A 152 -7.24 13.56 0.74
CA LYS A 152 -8.27 12.59 0.41
C LYS A 152 -9.04 13.01 -0.83
N ALA A 153 -9.65 12.06 -1.52
CA ALA A 153 -10.49 12.27 -2.70
C ALA A 153 -11.56 11.19 -2.77
N ASP A 154 -12.58 11.38 -3.59
CA ASP A 154 -13.55 10.32 -3.91
C ASP A 154 -12.86 9.16 -4.66
N LEU A 155 -13.50 7.99 -4.72
CA LEU A 155 -12.92 6.80 -5.40
C LEU A 155 -12.73 6.98 -6.91
N ASP A 156 -13.28 8.03 -7.51
CA ASP A 156 -13.05 8.43 -8.89
C ASP A 156 -11.98 9.53 -9.03
N GLY A 157 -11.34 9.92 -7.93
CA GLY A 157 -10.29 10.93 -7.86
C GLY A 157 -10.80 12.37 -7.80
N SER A 158 -12.12 12.60 -7.83
CA SER A 158 -12.71 13.93 -7.69
C SER A 158 -12.73 14.42 -6.23
N ASN A 159 -13.12 15.69 -6.02
CA ASN A 159 -13.30 16.29 -4.69
C ASN A 159 -12.07 16.15 -3.77
N VAL A 160 -10.90 16.52 -4.29
CA VAL A 160 -9.63 16.47 -3.55
C VAL A 160 -9.63 17.49 -2.40
N GLU A 161 -9.34 17.01 -1.20
CA GLU A 161 -9.26 17.81 0.03
C GLU A 161 -7.93 17.56 0.74
N ILE A 162 -7.36 18.62 1.34
CA ILE A 162 -6.20 18.49 2.23
C ILE A 162 -6.70 18.06 3.60
N VAL A 163 -6.17 16.93 4.10
CA VAL A 163 -6.50 16.39 5.43
C VAL A 163 -5.50 16.88 6.47
N LEU A 164 -4.20 16.82 6.17
CA LEU A 164 -3.15 17.15 7.11
C LEU A 164 -1.88 17.62 6.41
N ASN A 165 -1.23 18.65 6.95
CA ASN A 165 0.13 19.03 6.58
C ASN A 165 1.12 18.33 7.51
N VAL A 166 1.90 17.37 6.98
CA VAL A 166 2.90 16.61 7.73
C VAL A 166 4.33 17.02 7.38
N SER A 167 4.51 18.12 6.64
CA SER A 167 5.81 18.53 6.11
C SER A 167 6.84 18.92 7.18
N GLN A 168 6.40 19.38 8.36
CA GLN A 168 7.19 19.94 9.47
C GLN A 168 8.32 20.88 9.04
N GLY A 169 8.05 21.75 8.06
CA GLY A 169 9.05 22.72 7.61
C GLY A 169 8.90 23.28 6.19
N LEU A 170 7.75 23.14 5.53
CA LEU A 170 7.49 23.93 4.32
C LEU A 170 7.11 25.35 4.72
N ASN A 171 7.97 26.30 4.34
CA ASN A 171 7.63 27.72 4.41
C ASN A 171 6.94 28.07 3.09
N LEU A 172 5.61 27.96 3.04
CA LEU A 172 4.80 28.43 1.90
C LEU A 172 4.70 29.98 1.86
N GLY A 173 5.53 30.68 2.65
CA GLY A 173 5.62 32.13 2.68
C GLY A 173 6.15 32.68 1.35
N PHE A 174 5.28 33.42 0.66
CA PHE A 174 5.37 34.08 -0.64
C PHE A 174 6.56 35.03 -0.92
N ALA A 175 7.74 34.86 -0.31
CA ALA A 175 8.82 35.86 -0.41
C ALA A 175 10.19 35.35 -0.85
N SER A 176 10.39 34.06 -1.16
CA SER A 176 11.66 33.62 -1.75
C SER A 176 11.54 32.28 -2.50
N PRO A 177 12.07 32.16 -3.73
CA PRO A 177 12.03 30.92 -4.53
C PRO A 177 13.08 29.90 -4.04
N SER A 178 13.30 29.78 -2.73
CA SER A 178 14.22 28.78 -2.19
C SER A 178 13.49 27.43 -2.16
N TYR A 179 13.57 26.73 -3.28
CA TYR A 179 13.15 25.35 -3.52
C TYR A 179 13.61 24.42 -2.39
N LYS A 180 12.70 24.06 -1.47
CA LYS A 180 12.96 23.12 -0.38
C LYS A 180 11.82 22.11 -0.29
N PRO A 181 12.07 20.82 -0.62
CA PRO A 181 11.10 19.75 -0.40
C PRO A 181 10.66 19.67 1.07
N ALA A 182 9.49 19.07 1.31
CA ALA A 182 9.02 18.77 2.65
C ALA A 182 10.08 18.01 3.47
N LYS A 183 10.20 18.38 4.75
CA LYS A 183 11.15 17.74 5.67
C LYS A 183 10.70 16.31 6.00
N PHE A 184 9.40 16.09 6.07
CA PHE A 184 8.76 14.79 6.25
C PHE A 184 7.63 14.60 5.23
N TYR A 185 7.36 13.36 4.88
CA TYR A 185 6.20 12.97 4.08
C TYR A 185 5.60 11.66 4.60
N ALA A 186 4.37 11.36 4.20
CA ALA A 186 3.68 10.15 4.62
C ALA A 186 4.07 8.94 3.73
N GLY A 187 5.05 8.16 4.16
CA GLY A 187 5.54 6.97 3.41
C GLY A 187 4.57 5.78 3.43
N GLY A 188 3.51 5.86 4.22
CA GLY A 188 2.48 4.86 4.44
C GLY A 188 1.37 5.50 5.26
N ILE A 189 0.12 5.19 4.92
CA ILE A 189 -1.08 5.75 5.54
C ILE A 189 -2.04 4.59 5.80
N VAL A 190 -2.76 4.66 6.93
CA VAL A 190 -3.92 3.81 7.20
C VAL A 190 -4.96 4.62 7.96
N VAL A 191 -6.24 4.45 7.60
CA VAL A 191 -7.36 5.13 8.23
C VAL A 191 -8.11 4.10 9.07
N ASP A 192 -8.35 4.43 10.33
CA ASP A 192 -9.18 3.66 11.23
C ASP A 192 -10.51 4.40 11.45
N GLU A 193 -11.48 4.10 10.61
CA GLU A 193 -12.80 4.74 10.64
C GLU A 193 -13.63 4.33 11.86
N GLU A 194 -13.34 3.18 12.46
CA GLU A 194 -14.01 2.73 13.69
C GLU A 194 -13.61 3.60 14.88
N THR A 195 -12.34 3.96 14.95
CA THR A 195 -11.79 4.70 16.09
C THR A 195 -11.59 6.19 15.78
N GLY A 196 -11.81 6.60 14.53
CA GLY A 196 -11.69 7.99 14.08
C GLY A 196 -10.24 8.48 14.05
N TRP A 197 -9.28 7.60 13.76
CA TRP A 197 -7.86 7.94 13.74
C TRP A 197 -7.24 7.75 12.36
N LEU A 198 -6.40 8.71 11.95
CA LEU A 198 -5.49 8.60 10.82
C LEU A 198 -4.09 8.26 11.35
N TYR A 199 -3.46 7.23 10.80
CA TYR A 199 -2.08 6.85 11.13
C TYR A 199 -1.19 7.00 9.90
N TRP A 200 0.06 7.41 10.12
CA TRP A 200 1.04 7.46 9.05
C TRP A 200 2.46 7.22 9.53
N SER A 201 3.31 6.78 8.59
CA SER A 201 4.76 6.84 8.74
C SER A 201 5.27 8.19 8.26
N ALA A 202 5.79 8.99 9.19
CA ALA A 202 6.51 10.22 8.86
C ALA A 202 7.94 9.86 8.44
N ALA A 203 8.13 9.73 7.13
CA ALA A 203 9.40 9.36 6.53
C ALA A 203 10.30 10.59 6.35
N ARG A 204 11.52 10.49 6.87
CA ARG A 204 12.61 11.47 6.69
C ARG A 204 13.95 10.79 6.87
N GLY A 205 14.79 10.87 5.83
CA GLY A 205 16.21 10.50 5.91
C GLY A 205 16.50 9.18 6.61
N ASP A 206 17.72 9.06 7.15
CA ASP A 206 18.12 7.94 8.02
C ASP A 206 17.78 8.24 9.46
N LYS A 207 17.18 7.27 10.17
CA LYS A 207 16.95 7.26 11.64
C LYS A 207 16.13 8.42 12.22
N ASP A 208 15.56 9.28 11.38
CA ASP A 208 14.71 10.41 11.80
C ASP A 208 13.21 10.13 11.59
N GLY A 209 12.85 8.90 11.20
CA GLY A 209 11.46 8.52 10.96
C GLY A 209 10.64 8.32 12.23
N SER A 210 9.32 8.40 12.09
CA SER A 210 8.38 8.14 13.18
C SER A 210 7.06 7.54 12.68
N ILE A 211 6.33 6.85 13.56
CA ILE A 211 4.92 6.53 13.37
C ILE A 211 4.10 7.52 14.16
N ARG A 212 3.09 8.08 13.51
CA ARG A 212 2.26 9.14 14.08
C ARG A 212 0.78 8.86 13.85
N ARG A 213 -0.06 9.51 14.64
CA ARG A 213 -1.51 9.53 14.43
C ARG A 213 -2.13 10.88 14.76
N ALA A 214 -3.28 11.16 14.17
CA ALA A 214 -4.12 12.32 14.44
C ALA A 214 -5.59 11.91 14.32
N ALA A 215 -6.48 12.68 14.95
CA ALA A 215 -7.92 12.49 14.77
C ALA A 215 -8.29 12.68 13.28
N LEU A 216 -9.17 11.83 12.76
CA LEU A 216 -9.60 11.83 11.36
C LEU A 216 -10.47 13.06 11.03
N LYS A 217 -11.27 13.51 12.00
CA LYS A 217 -11.98 14.79 11.95
C LYS A 217 -11.15 15.80 12.73
N GLY A 218 -10.72 16.86 12.04
CA GLY A 218 -9.95 17.93 12.65
C GLY A 218 -10.64 18.43 13.91
N THR A 219 -9.90 18.55 15.00
CA THR A 219 -10.30 19.47 16.07
C THR A 219 -10.26 20.86 15.44
N ASP A 220 -11.43 21.48 15.26
CA ASP A 220 -11.57 22.83 14.73
C ASP A 220 -10.56 23.77 15.43
N GLY A 221 -9.54 24.22 14.69
CA GLY A 221 -8.73 25.39 15.07
C GLY A 221 -7.45 25.17 15.89
N GLY A 222 -6.46 24.45 15.36
CA GLY A 222 -5.07 24.62 15.83
C GLY A 222 -4.07 23.65 15.21
N GLU A 223 -2.91 24.18 14.82
CA GLU A 223 -1.77 23.38 14.34
C GLU A 223 -1.34 22.27 15.35
N GLU A 224 -0.87 21.15 14.80
CA GLU A 224 -0.05 20.13 15.45
C GLU A 224 -0.62 19.25 16.59
N GLN A 225 -1.92 18.92 16.62
CA GLN A 225 -2.39 17.82 17.50
C GLN A 225 -2.20 16.44 16.86
N HIS A 226 -0.94 16.04 16.64
CA HIS A 226 -0.62 14.65 16.32
C HIS A 226 0.26 14.02 17.39
N GLN A 227 0.08 12.72 17.59
CA GLN A 227 0.82 11.94 18.58
C GLN A 227 1.94 11.18 17.88
N VAL A 228 3.14 11.19 18.44
CA VAL A 228 4.24 10.31 18.02
C VAL A 228 4.13 8.99 18.79
N LEU A 229 3.83 7.91 18.07
CA LEU A 229 3.68 6.57 18.65
C LEU A 229 5.02 5.84 18.74
N ALA A 230 5.91 6.09 17.78
CA ALA A 230 7.26 5.56 17.73
C ALA A 230 8.18 6.53 16.99
N SER A 231 9.44 6.63 17.41
CA SER A 231 10.46 7.54 16.85
C SER A 231 11.78 6.82 16.61
N GLY A 232 12.74 7.49 15.96
CA GLY A 232 14.06 6.91 15.67
C GLY A 232 14.01 5.81 14.59
N ILE A 233 12.98 5.83 13.74
CA ILE A 233 12.70 4.76 12.78
C ILE A 233 13.50 4.95 11.50
N ASN A 234 14.07 3.87 10.99
CA ASN A 234 14.85 3.89 9.76
C ASN A 234 13.95 3.74 8.52
N MET A 235 13.73 4.85 7.80
CA MET A 235 12.90 4.89 6.58
C MET A 235 11.56 4.15 6.74
N PRO A 236 10.66 4.64 7.60
CA PRO A 236 9.37 3.99 7.79
C PRO A 236 8.57 4.05 6.48
N GLY A 237 8.00 2.91 6.08
CA GLY A 237 7.26 2.73 4.83
C GLY A 237 5.78 2.45 5.10
N GLN A 238 5.22 1.45 4.41
CA GLN A 238 3.82 1.04 4.55
C GLN A 238 3.44 0.82 6.03
N VAL A 239 2.23 1.23 6.39
CA VAL A 239 1.60 1.05 7.70
C VAL A 239 0.27 0.31 7.50
N ARG A 240 -0.09 -0.60 8.41
CA ARG A 240 -1.37 -1.35 8.38
C ARG A 240 -1.92 -1.55 9.78
N ILE A 241 -3.25 -1.64 9.88
CA ILE A 241 -3.95 -2.06 11.10
C ILE A 241 -4.51 -3.47 10.87
N VAL A 242 -4.17 -4.41 11.75
CA VAL A 242 -4.70 -5.79 11.70
C VAL A 242 -5.01 -6.25 13.11
N GLY A 243 -6.27 -6.62 13.35
CA GLY A 243 -6.72 -7.12 14.66
C GLY A 243 -6.47 -6.14 15.82
N GLY A 244 -6.59 -4.83 15.55
CA GLY A 244 -6.37 -3.78 16.55
C GLY A 244 -4.90 -3.49 16.88
N SER A 245 -3.95 -4.07 16.15
CA SER A 245 -2.52 -3.78 16.24
C SER A 245 -2.06 -2.99 15.02
N LEU A 246 -1.12 -2.07 15.23
CA LEU A 246 -0.51 -1.27 14.16
C LEU A 246 0.82 -1.90 13.75
N TYR A 247 1.01 -2.12 12.46
CA TYR A 247 2.21 -2.69 11.86
C TYR A 247 2.83 -1.69 10.89
N TRP A 248 4.15 -1.67 10.78
CA TRP A 248 4.85 -0.87 9.78
C TRP A 248 6.14 -1.50 9.29
N VAL A 249 6.56 -1.10 8.11
CA VAL A 249 7.87 -1.45 7.53
C VAL A 249 8.93 -0.44 7.94
N GLU A 250 10.11 -0.93 8.28
CA GLU A 250 11.38 -0.18 8.24
C GLU A 250 12.15 -0.67 7.01
N ARG A 251 12.23 0.15 5.95
CA ARG A 251 12.74 -0.32 4.64
C ARG A 251 14.25 -0.56 4.65
N GLY A 252 14.97 0.21 5.46
CA GLY A 252 16.41 0.38 5.32
C GLY A 252 16.76 1.27 4.11
N ARG A 253 17.83 2.07 4.21
CA ARG A 253 18.21 3.00 3.13
C ARG A 253 19.28 2.46 2.20
N TRP A 254 20.19 1.65 2.73
CA TRP A 254 21.42 1.25 2.05
C TRP A 254 21.60 -0.27 2.06
N SER A 255 22.57 -0.74 1.29
CA SER A 255 22.96 -2.15 1.23
C SER A 255 23.41 -2.76 2.55
N ASN A 256 23.53 -2.01 3.63
CA ASN A 256 23.83 -2.50 4.97
C ASN A 256 22.76 -2.11 6.02
N SER A 257 21.68 -1.46 5.61
CA SER A 257 20.63 -1.05 6.53
C SER A 257 19.68 -2.21 6.80
N PRO A 258 19.44 -2.60 8.06
CA PRO A 258 18.47 -3.65 8.35
C PRO A 258 17.07 -3.20 7.95
N THR A 259 16.29 -4.15 7.45
CA THR A 259 14.85 -4.00 7.23
C THR A 259 14.07 -4.80 8.27
N ALA A 260 12.87 -4.32 8.60
CA ALA A 260 12.02 -4.96 9.58
C ALA A 260 10.53 -4.72 9.29
N ILE A 261 9.69 -5.63 9.78
CA ILE A 261 8.28 -5.33 10.06
C ILE A 261 8.17 -5.24 11.58
N LYS A 262 7.78 -4.06 12.06
CA LYS A 262 7.55 -3.82 13.48
C LYS A 262 6.07 -3.65 13.76
N TYR A 263 5.73 -3.72 15.04
CA TYR A 263 4.36 -3.57 15.48
C TYR A 263 4.28 -2.84 16.82
N LEU A 264 3.16 -2.17 17.01
CA LEU A 264 2.70 -1.67 18.29
C LEU A 264 1.56 -2.61 18.70
N ASP A 265 1.86 -3.49 19.65
CA ASP A 265 0.88 -4.39 20.23
C ASP A 265 -0.03 -3.66 21.21
N ARG A 266 -1.18 -4.25 21.51
CA ARG A 266 -2.29 -3.74 22.35
C ARG A 266 -3.29 -2.90 21.56
N ALA A 267 -4.56 -3.03 21.97
CA ALA A 267 -5.69 -2.39 21.34
C ALA A 267 -5.43 -0.90 21.17
N LEU A 268 -5.30 -0.44 19.93
CA LEU A 268 -5.21 0.98 19.57
C LEU A 268 -6.28 1.84 20.29
N LEU A 269 -7.41 1.20 20.62
CA LEU A 269 -8.50 1.71 21.46
C LEU A 269 -8.09 2.20 22.85
N ALA A 270 -7.04 1.61 23.45
CA ALA A 270 -6.59 1.95 24.80
C ALA A 270 -5.60 3.13 24.82
N LEU A 271 -5.14 3.60 23.65
CA LEU A 271 -4.22 4.73 23.58
C LEU A 271 -4.98 6.04 23.85
N PRO A 272 -4.48 6.91 24.74
CA PRO A 272 -5.19 8.12 25.13
C PRO A 272 -5.39 9.08 23.93
N ALA A 273 -6.51 9.80 23.93
CA ALA A 273 -6.81 10.78 22.88
C ALA A 273 -5.82 11.97 22.89
N THR A 274 -5.20 12.25 24.02
CA THR A 274 -4.15 13.28 24.17
C THR A 274 -2.77 12.63 24.30
N GLY A 275 -1.74 13.31 23.80
CA GLY A 275 -0.42 12.72 23.57
C GLY A 275 0.22 12.08 24.80
N THR A 276 0.94 10.98 24.56
CA THR A 276 1.80 10.34 25.56
C THR A 276 3.20 10.94 25.48
N SER A 277 3.78 11.39 26.60
CA SER A 277 5.21 11.78 26.61
C SER A 277 6.15 10.57 26.61
N ALA A 278 5.65 9.41 27.04
CA ALA A 278 6.42 8.17 27.09
C ALA A 278 6.39 7.45 25.74
N ALA A 279 7.55 6.93 25.32
CA ALA A 279 7.66 6.06 24.15
C ALA A 279 6.83 4.79 24.37
N LEU A 280 5.96 4.47 23.40
CA LEU A 280 5.19 3.24 23.47
C LEU A 280 6.08 2.03 23.18
N ALA A 281 5.83 0.93 23.88
CA ALA A 281 6.57 -0.32 23.67
C ALA A 281 6.24 -0.87 22.28
N THR A 282 7.26 -1.09 21.46
CA THR A 282 7.12 -1.68 20.12
C THR A 282 7.78 -3.05 20.08
N GLY A 283 7.25 -3.94 19.24
CA GLY A 283 7.80 -5.25 18.96
C GLY A 283 8.35 -5.36 17.53
N THR A 284 9.16 -6.37 17.29
CA THR A 284 9.66 -6.69 15.94
C THR A 284 9.09 -8.03 15.50
N LEU A 285 8.32 -8.02 14.42
CA LEU A 285 7.69 -9.21 13.87
C LEU A 285 8.64 -9.93 12.91
N VAL A 286 9.24 -9.19 12.00
CA VAL A 286 10.26 -9.66 11.04
C VAL A 286 11.46 -8.73 11.13
N HIS A 287 12.68 -9.29 11.14
CA HIS A 287 13.93 -8.53 11.08
C HIS A 287 14.90 -9.21 10.11
N ALA A 288 15.68 -8.43 9.39
CA ALA A 288 16.64 -8.94 8.41
C ALA A 288 17.66 -9.95 8.98
N SER A 289 17.99 -9.85 10.27
CA SER A 289 18.91 -10.80 10.93
C SER A 289 18.31 -12.17 11.20
N GLN A 290 16.99 -12.37 11.03
CA GLN A 290 16.32 -13.63 11.29
C GLN A 290 16.47 -14.64 10.14
N SER A 291 16.91 -14.18 8.95
CA SER A 291 17.04 -15.05 7.78
C SER A 291 18.13 -14.56 6.83
N ALA A 292 18.89 -15.50 6.26
CA ALA A 292 19.87 -15.20 5.22
C ALA A 292 19.21 -14.71 3.92
N LEU A 293 17.89 -14.87 3.73
CA LEU A 293 17.19 -14.44 2.51
C LEU A 293 17.33 -12.95 2.21
N PHE A 294 17.60 -12.14 3.24
CA PHE A 294 17.79 -10.70 3.10
C PHE A 294 19.16 -10.32 2.56
N PHE A 295 20.06 -11.30 2.37
CA PHE A 295 21.42 -11.11 1.90
C PHE A 295 21.76 -12.16 0.85
N GLU A 296 21.79 -11.77 -0.42
CA GLU A 296 22.01 -12.68 -1.53
C GLU A 296 23.07 -12.13 -2.47
N LYS A 297 23.71 -12.97 -3.28
CA LYS A 297 24.56 -12.50 -4.38
C LYS A 297 23.74 -12.43 -5.66
N ASP A 298 23.84 -11.33 -6.38
CA ASP A 298 23.27 -11.27 -7.73
C ASP A 298 24.09 -12.12 -8.72
N TYR A 299 23.69 -12.12 -10.00
CA TYR A 299 24.37 -12.89 -11.04
C TYR A 299 25.81 -12.42 -11.31
N THR A 300 26.21 -11.22 -10.85
CA THR A 300 27.61 -10.74 -10.91
C THR A 300 28.44 -11.20 -9.71
N GLY A 301 27.81 -11.83 -8.71
CA GLY A 301 28.42 -12.20 -7.45
C GLY A 301 28.44 -11.07 -6.40
N GLU A 302 27.91 -9.88 -6.72
CA GLU A 302 27.82 -8.76 -5.79
C GLU A 302 26.78 -9.06 -4.71
N ARG A 303 27.14 -8.83 -3.44
CA ARG A 303 26.21 -9.01 -2.32
C ARG A 303 25.16 -7.90 -2.34
N GLN A 304 23.92 -8.32 -2.53
CA GLN A 304 22.71 -7.54 -2.44
C GLN A 304 22.09 -7.67 -1.05
N THR A 305 21.54 -6.56 -0.56
CA THR A 305 20.66 -6.55 0.61
C THR A 305 19.26 -6.26 0.14
N LEU A 306 18.31 -7.03 0.66
CA LEU A 306 16.92 -6.95 0.25
C LEU A 306 16.13 -6.20 1.33
N GLY A 307 15.45 -5.11 0.94
CA GLY A 307 14.59 -4.31 1.82
C GLY A 307 13.13 -4.68 1.63
N ILE A 308 12.37 -4.79 2.72
CA ILE A 308 10.91 -5.00 2.66
C ILE A 308 10.27 -3.75 2.08
N GLN A 309 9.41 -3.91 1.08
CA GLN A 309 8.72 -2.80 0.40
C GLN A 309 7.27 -2.69 0.84
N SER A 310 6.57 -3.82 0.87
CA SER A 310 5.16 -3.92 1.26
C SER A 310 4.91 -5.29 1.90
N PHE A 311 3.87 -5.37 2.73
CA PHE A 311 3.50 -6.58 3.44
C PHE A 311 1.98 -6.65 3.62
N VAL A 312 1.48 -7.84 3.93
CA VAL A 312 0.12 -8.11 4.37
C VAL A 312 0.19 -9.08 5.54
N VAL A 313 -0.63 -8.83 6.57
CA VAL A 313 -0.77 -9.72 7.73
C VAL A 313 -2.17 -10.34 7.68
N ASP A 314 -2.23 -11.66 7.63
CA ASP A 314 -3.45 -12.43 7.86
C ASP A 314 -3.38 -13.02 9.26
N ARG A 315 -4.32 -12.61 10.12
CA ARG A 315 -4.50 -13.15 11.45
C ARG A 315 -5.81 -13.93 11.49
N ARG A 316 -5.70 -15.25 11.47
CA ARG A 316 -6.79 -16.19 11.79
C ARG A 316 -6.64 -16.60 13.25
N GLU A 317 -7.73 -17.04 13.91
CA GLU A 317 -7.82 -17.25 15.36
C GLU A 317 -6.55 -17.79 16.05
N ARG A 318 -5.91 -18.79 15.45
CA ARG A 318 -4.69 -19.44 15.98
C ARG A 318 -3.47 -19.35 15.08
N GLU A 319 -3.58 -18.71 13.93
CA GLU A 319 -2.51 -18.67 12.93
C GLU A 319 -2.32 -17.26 12.39
N MET A 320 -1.09 -16.77 12.52
CA MET A 320 -0.65 -15.54 11.87
C MET A 320 0.21 -15.92 10.67
N ARG A 321 -0.14 -15.38 9.50
CA ARG A 321 0.65 -15.47 8.29
C ARG A 321 0.99 -14.05 7.85
N VAL A 322 2.23 -13.86 7.45
CA VAL A 322 2.68 -12.61 6.85
C VAL A 322 3.19 -12.91 5.47
N TRP A 323 2.68 -12.21 4.46
CA TRP A 323 3.32 -12.13 3.17
C TRP A 323 4.00 -10.78 3.07
N PHE A 324 5.20 -10.75 2.53
CA PHE A 324 5.86 -9.49 2.23
C PHE A 324 6.68 -9.63 0.96
N VAL A 325 6.87 -8.49 0.31
CA VAL A 325 7.71 -8.37 -0.86
C VAL A 325 8.98 -7.63 -0.48
N VAL A 326 10.11 -8.12 -0.98
CA VAL A 326 11.41 -7.49 -0.81
C VAL A 326 11.99 -7.10 -2.15
N GLU A 327 12.87 -6.10 -2.14
CA GLU A 327 13.56 -5.56 -3.30
C GLU A 327 15.06 -5.44 -2.99
N SER A 328 15.92 -5.80 -3.94
CA SER A 328 17.38 -5.59 -3.83
C SER A 328 17.77 -4.11 -3.90
N SER A 329 18.78 -3.71 -3.11
CA SER A 329 19.24 -2.32 -3.02
C SER A 329 20.35 -1.93 -4.01
N GLY A 330 20.89 -2.87 -4.79
CA GLY A 330 22.04 -2.61 -5.68
C GLY A 330 21.65 -2.30 -7.12
N ARG A 331 22.61 -2.45 -8.04
CA ARG A 331 22.41 -2.14 -9.47
C ARG A 331 21.49 -3.16 -10.15
N THR A 332 21.58 -4.40 -9.72
CA THR A 332 20.72 -5.49 -10.16
C THR A 332 19.43 -5.47 -9.35
N MET A 333 18.36 -4.92 -9.93
CA MET A 333 17.06 -4.84 -9.29
C MET A 333 16.30 -6.16 -9.47
N PHE A 334 15.88 -6.77 -8.37
CA PHE A 334 14.98 -7.92 -8.38
C PHE A 334 14.14 -7.97 -7.11
N GLY A 335 13.01 -8.67 -7.18
CA GLY A 335 12.11 -8.87 -6.07
C GLY A 335 11.99 -10.33 -5.63
N LYS A 336 11.55 -10.52 -4.39
CA LYS A 336 11.05 -11.80 -3.89
C LYS A 336 9.73 -11.60 -3.14
N LEU A 337 8.82 -12.55 -3.30
CA LEU A 337 7.65 -12.72 -2.45
C LEU A 337 7.99 -13.75 -1.38
N VAL A 338 7.82 -13.37 -0.11
CA VAL A 338 8.15 -14.20 1.04
C VAL A 338 6.90 -14.39 1.89
N ARG A 339 6.67 -15.64 2.31
CA ARG A 339 5.72 -15.99 3.35
C ARG A 339 6.45 -16.27 4.65
N VAL A 340 5.87 -15.80 5.75
CA VAL A 340 6.28 -16.15 7.10
C VAL A 340 5.11 -16.75 7.86
N GLY A 341 5.35 -17.93 8.43
CA GLY A 341 4.44 -18.58 9.36
C GLY A 341 5.10 -18.78 10.71
N TRP A 342 4.30 -18.69 11.78
CA TRP A 342 4.71 -19.06 13.13
C TRP A 342 4.05 -20.38 13.48
N ARG A 343 4.86 -21.44 13.59
CA ARG A 343 4.39 -22.73 14.08
C ARG A 343 4.35 -22.64 15.61
N GLY A 344 3.18 -22.82 16.22
CA GLY A 344 3.03 -22.79 17.68
C GLY A 344 4.05 -23.65 18.42
N GLY A 345 4.33 -23.33 19.68
CA GLY A 345 5.30 -24.06 20.52
C GLY A 345 6.70 -23.45 20.60
N GLY A 346 6.81 -22.12 20.54
CA GLY A 346 8.09 -21.40 20.74
C GLY A 346 9.08 -21.51 19.58
N ARG A 347 8.71 -22.16 18.47
CA ARG A 347 9.52 -22.16 17.26
C ARG A 347 9.40 -20.79 16.60
N GLY A 348 10.54 -20.18 16.27
CA GLY A 348 10.61 -18.87 15.63
C GLY A 348 9.93 -18.82 14.25
N PRO A 349 9.96 -17.66 13.58
CA PRO A 349 9.38 -17.50 12.26
C PRO A 349 10.01 -18.46 11.24
N VAL A 350 9.17 -19.09 10.40
CA VAL A 350 9.62 -19.89 9.25
C VAL A 350 9.43 -19.08 7.99
N PHE A 351 10.52 -18.76 7.30
CA PHE A 351 10.53 -17.99 6.07
C PHE A 351 10.51 -18.92 4.86
N GLU A 352 9.72 -18.57 3.86
CA GLU A 352 9.58 -19.30 2.60
C GLU A 352 9.50 -18.31 1.45
N VAL A 353 10.47 -18.39 0.53
CA VAL A 353 10.43 -17.65 -0.73
C VAL A 353 9.45 -18.38 -1.64
N LEU A 354 8.42 -17.69 -2.11
CA LEU A 354 7.30 -18.30 -2.82
C LEU A 354 7.43 -18.25 -4.34
N ASN A 355 8.21 -17.31 -4.89
CA ASN A 355 8.47 -17.22 -6.32
C ASN A 355 9.81 -17.89 -6.67
N GLU A 356 9.84 -18.67 -7.75
CA GLU A 356 11.06 -19.30 -8.24
C GLU A 356 11.85 -18.35 -9.14
N ASP A 357 11.13 -17.55 -9.94
CA ASP A 357 11.70 -16.60 -10.89
C ASP A 357 11.39 -15.16 -10.46
N THR A 358 12.41 -14.30 -10.49
CA THR A 358 12.26 -12.88 -10.14
C THR A 358 11.34 -12.14 -11.12
N ARG A 359 11.19 -12.64 -12.35
CA ARG A 359 10.26 -12.12 -13.36
C ARG A 359 8.80 -12.36 -13.00
N GLU A 360 8.49 -13.29 -12.10
CA GLU A 360 7.11 -13.56 -11.65
C GLU A 360 6.56 -12.41 -10.83
N VAL A 361 7.41 -11.78 -10.00
CA VAL A 361 7.03 -10.69 -9.08
C VAL A 361 7.51 -9.32 -9.52
N GLY A 362 8.48 -9.25 -10.43
CA GLY A 362 9.06 -8.00 -10.92
C GLY A 362 9.91 -7.28 -9.85
N VAL A 363 9.78 -5.95 -9.78
CA VAL A 363 10.34 -5.14 -8.69
C VAL A 363 9.18 -4.62 -7.84
N PRO A 364 8.74 -5.41 -6.85
CA PRO A 364 7.47 -5.20 -6.16
C PRO A 364 7.55 -4.04 -5.17
N VAL A 365 6.51 -3.20 -5.17
CA VAL A 365 6.38 -2.04 -4.28
C VAL A 365 5.06 -2.01 -3.53
N GLY A 366 4.05 -2.74 -4.00
CA GLY A 366 2.77 -2.91 -3.33
C GLY A 366 2.34 -4.37 -3.31
N LEU A 367 1.67 -4.78 -2.23
CA LEU A 367 1.16 -6.13 -2.02
C LEU A 367 -0.21 -6.06 -1.33
N GLU A 368 -1.21 -6.73 -1.91
CA GLU A 368 -2.53 -6.94 -1.29
C GLU A 368 -2.90 -8.43 -1.30
N PHE A 369 -3.73 -8.83 -0.34
CA PHE A 369 -4.29 -10.19 -0.25
C PHE A 369 -5.81 -10.09 -0.35
N LEU A 370 -6.36 -10.68 -1.41
CA LEU A 370 -7.79 -10.70 -1.70
C LEU A 370 -8.36 -12.06 -1.31
N ARG A 371 -9.56 -12.05 -0.76
CA ARG A 371 -10.34 -13.23 -0.35
C ARG A 371 -11.65 -13.27 -1.11
#